data_AF-A0A7S2EJ31-F1
#
_entry.id   AF-A0A7S2EJ31-F1
#
_cell.length_a   1.000
_cell.length_b   1.000
_cell.length_c   1.000
_cell.angle_alpha   90.00
_cell.angle_beta   90.00
_cell.angle_gamma   90.00
#
_symmetry.space_group_name_H-M   'P 1'
#
loop_
_entity.id
_entity.type
_entity.pdbx_description
1 polymer ?
#
loop_
_entity_poly.entity_id
_entity_poly.type
_entity_poly.pdbx_seq_one_letter_code
_entity_poly.pdbx_strand_id
1 'polypeptide(L)'
;GGGVDKLKRKKRILSRDILPSDCYPPPLQKYMGRSFYETTQTMLLEEVKMKGGLRMFVKPKNEVKKFTGRVITTLYDVQSLPSDTYLYVCDCVHFMSEFRFFVQSGCVIGIQCYKGDPCLQSKLNMVIIKKAIDDLESSPYKTAAYALDFGLVSHTYKSEDSVTTDYKDVDSLFDTLLVEWNDAYSLGSYGFSSQHYTDMLIARWQEVARHVQHISQQN
;
A
#
# COMPACT_ATOMS: atom_id res chain seq x y z
N GLY A 1 -14.16 3.00 -36.01
CA GLY A 1 -13.07 3.70 -35.32
C GLY A 1 -12.45 2.82 -34.24
N GLY A 2 -11.56 1.89 -34.60
CA GLY A 2 -10.97 0.91 -33.65
C GLY A 2 -9.46 1.06 -33.40
N GLY A 3 -8.75 1.93 -34.14
CA GLY A 3 -7.30 2.09 -34.02
C GLY A 3 -6.86 3.00 -32.87
N VAL A 4 -7.57 4.11 -32.66
CA VAL A 4 -7.23 5.11 -31.63
C VAL A 4 -7.42 4.56 -30.21
N ASP A 5 -8.49 3.79 -29.97
CA ASP A 5 -8.75 3.20 -28.65
C ASP A 5 -7.79 2.04 -28.31
N LYS A 6 -7.38 1.24 -29.31
CA LYS A 6 -6.34 0.22 -29.11
C LYS A 6 -4.99 0.86 -28.76
N LEU A 7 -4.64 1.97 -29.42
CA LEU A 7 -3.39 2.70 -29.15
C LEU A 7 -3.41 3.35 -27.76
N LYS A 8 -4.53 3.96 -27.36
CA LYS A 8 -4.72 4.51 -26.00
C LYS A 8 -4.65 3.42 -24.93
N ARG A 9 -5.28 2.26 -25.17
CA ARG A 9 -5.26 1.11 -24.25
C ARG A 9 -3.86 0.52 -24.12
N LYS A 10 -3.12 0.37 -25.22
CA LYS A 10 -1.72 -0.09 -25.24
C LYS A 10 -0.82 0.90 -24.48
N LYS A 11 -0.91 2.22 -24.75
CA LYS A 11 -0.18 3.26 -24.00
C LYS A 11 -0.48 3.24 -22.50
N ARG A 12 -1.74 3.00 -22.11
CA ARG A 12 -2.17 2.93 -20.70
C ARG A 12 -1.67 1.66 -19.98
N ILE A 13 -1.56 0.54 -20.68
CA ILE A 13 -0.99 -0.70 -20.14
C ILE A 13 0.52 -0.51 -19.96
N LEU A 14 1.21 -0.05 -21.00
CA LEU A 14 2.63 0.29 -20.94
C LEU A 14 2.96 1.32 -19.84
N SER A 15 2.13 2.35 -19.64
CA SER A 15 2.36 3.32 -18.56
C SER A 15 2.14 2.72 -17.17
N ARG A 16 1.23 1.76 -17.01
CA ARG A 16 1.00 1.05 -15.73
C ARG A 16 2.11 0.05 -15.41
N ASP A 17 2.68 -0.57 -16.43
CA ASP A 17 3.81 -1.49 -16.28
C ASP A 17 5.09 -0.73 -15.95
N ILE A 18 5.25 0.49 -16.47
CA ILE A 18 6.42 1.35 -16.19
C ILE A 18 6.29 2.07 -14.84
N LEU A 19 5.10 2.60 -14.54
CA LEU A 19 4.79 3.32 -13.30
C LEU A 19 3.61 2.61 -12.60
N PRO A 20 3.90 1.56 -11.82
CA PRO A 20 2.89 0.91 -11.01
C PRO A 20 2.23 1.91 -10.06
N SER A 21 0.91 1.93 -10.07
CA SER A 21 0.10 2.79 -9.21
C SER A 21 -0.66 2.03 -8.13
N ASP A 22 -0.60 0.70 -8.17
CA ASP A 22 -1.34 -0.17 -7.26
C ASP A 22 -0.61 -0.27 -5.92
N CYS A 23 -1.28 0.16 -4.85
CA CYS A 23 -0.73 0.12 -3.49
C CYS A 23 -0.78 -1.28 -2.86
N TYR A 24 -1.49 -2.24 -3.47
CA TYR A 24 -1.59 -3.63 -3.01
C TYR A 24 -1.32 -4.61 -4.16
N PRO A 25 -0.09 -4.64 -4.70
CA PRO A 25 0.24 -5.57 -5.77
C PRO A 25 -0.02 -7.02 -5.29
N PRO A 26 -0.47 -7.93 -6.17
CA PRO A 26 -0.92 -9.27 -5.79
C PRO A 26 -0.01 -10.08 -4.86
N PRO A 27 1.34 -10.08 -5.01
CA PRO A 27 2.23 -10.79 -4.08
C PRO A 27 2.13 -10.32 -2.63
N LEU A 28 1.70 -9.07 -2.42
CA LEU A 28 1.68 -8.42 -1.12
C LEU A 28 0.33 -8.49 -0.41
N GLN A 29 -0.76 -8.81 -1.11
CA GLN A 29 -2.12 -8.74 -0.57
C GLN A 29 -2.34 -9.63 0.66
N LYS A 30 -1.67 -10.79 0.73
CA LYS A 30 -1.74 -11.70 1.88
C LYS A 30 -1.17 -11.12 3.18
N TYR A 31 -0.36 -10.07 3.11
CA TYR A 31 0.22 -9.41 4.27
C TYR A 31 -0.67 -8.32 4.87
N MET A 32 -1.79 -7.97 4.22
CA MET A 32 -2.68 -6.91 4.70
C MET A 32 -3.43 -7.27 5.99
N GLY A 33 -3.59 -8.56 6.29
CA GLY A 33 -4.29 -9.05 7.49
C GLY A 33 -5.75 -8.61 7.60
N ARG A 34 -6.39 -8.28 6.47
CA ARG A 34 -7.78 -7.82 6.39
C ARG A 34 -8.41 -8.24 5.07
N SER A 35 -9.73 -8.41 5.04
CA SER A 35 -10.43 -8.61 3.79
C SER A 35 -10.51 -7.30 3.01
N PHE A 36 -10.54 -7.43 1.69
CA PHE A 36 -10.78 -6.31 0.79
C PHE A 36 -11.49 -6.77 -0.47
N TYR A 37 -12.11 -5.82 -1.16
CA TYR A 37 -12.65 -6.01 -2.50
C TYR A 37 -12.46 -4.75 -3.33
N GLU A 38 -12.61 -4.91 -4.63
CA GLU A 38 -12.50 -3.82 -5.61
C GLU A 38 -13.88 -3.39 -6.07
N THR A 39 -14.09 -2.08 -6.19
CA THR A 39 -15.36 -1.51 -6.65
C THR A 39 -15.12 -0.14 -7.28
N THR A 40 -16.20 0.51 -7.72
CA THR A 40 -16.17 1.93 -8.08
C THR A 40 -16.87 2.77 -7.03
N GLN A 41 -16.60 4.07 -7.02
CA GLN A 41 -17.33 5.00 -6.14
C GLN A 41 -18.85 4.87 -6.33
N THR A 42 -19.32 4.75 -7.57
CA THR A 42 -20.75 4.61 -7.92
C THR A 42 -21.36 3.35 -7.33
N MET A 43 -20.69 2.20 -7.47
CA MET A 43 -21.16 0.92 -6.92
C MET A 43 -21.11 0.89 -5.39
N LEU A 44 -20.07 1.49 -4.78
CA LEU A 44 -19.99 1.63 -3.33
C LEU A 44 -21.13 2.50 -2.78
N LEU A 45 -21.50 3.58 -3.48
CA LEU A 45 -22.61 4.43 -3.08
C LEU A 45 -23.94 3.66 -3.06
N GLU A 46 -24.20 2.82 -4.07
CA GLU A 46 -25.38 1.94 -4.10
C GLU A 46 -25.36 0.93 -2.96
N GLU A 47 -24.21 0.30 -2.71
CA GLU A 47 -24.04 -0.66 -1.62
C GLU A 47 -24.35 -0.03 -0.24
N VAL A 48 -23.82 1.16 0.04
CA VAL A 48 -24.05 1.86 1.31
C VAL A 48 -25.52 2.27 1.45
N LYS A 49 -26.19 2.67 0.36
CA LYS A 49 -27.63 2.97 0.36
C LYS A 49 -28.46 1.73 0.71
N MET A 50 -28.11 0.58 0.12
CA MET A 50 -28.84 -0.68 0.33
C MET A 50 -28.63 -1.25 1.73
N LYS A 51 -27.42 -1.17 2.27
CA LYS A 51 -27.07 -1.72 3.59
C LYS A 51 -27.43 -0.82 4.78
N GLY A 52 -27.80 0.45 4.53
CA GLY A 52 -28.14 1.41 5.59
C GLY A 52 -26.93 1.97 6.34
N GLY A 53 -25.73 1.88 5.74
CA GLY A 53 -24.47 2.31 6.35
C GLY A 53 -23.38 1.22 6.30
N LEU A 54 -22.12 1.64 6.26
CA LEU A 54 -20.94 0.77 6.26
C LEU A 54 -19.81 1.50 6.99
N ARG A 55 -19.01 0.78 7.78
CA ARG A 55 -17.76 1.29 8.36
C ARG A 55 -16.57 0.58 7.74
N MET A 56 -16.05 1.13 6.65
CA MET A 56 -14.98 0.51 5.85
C MET A 56 -13.87 1.52 5.54
N PHE A 57 -12.63 1.05 5.43
CA PHE A 57 -11.52 1.85 4.93
C PHE A 57 -11.52 1.84 3.41
N VAL A 58 -11.46 3.02 2.79
CA VAL A 58 -11.55 3.18 1.33
C VAL A 58 -10.37 3.98 0.80
N LYS A 59 -9.79 3.53 -0.33
CA LYS A 59 -8.62 4.13 -0.96
C LYS A 59 -8.65 4.00 -2.49
N PRO A 60 -8.11 4.94 -3.28
CA PRO A 60 -8.02 4.76 -4.73
C PRO A 60 -7.07 3.61 -5.09
N LYS A 61 -7.44 2.80 -6.08
CA LYS A 61 -6.61 1.68 -6.57
C LYS A 61 -5.60 2.11 -7.64
N ASN A 62 -6.06 2.83 -8.66
CA ASN A 62 -5.32 2.99 -9.93
C ASN A 62 -4.72 4.39 -10.14
N GLU A 63 -4.89 5.29 -9.18
CA GLU A 63 -4.51 6.70 -9.31
C GLU A 63 -3.74 7.12 -8.07
N VAL A 64 -2.43 7.27 -8.23
CA VAL A 64 -1.52 7.63 -7.14
C VAL A 64 -1.95 8.97 -6.54
N LYS A 65 -2.19 8.96 -5.21
CA LYS A 65 -2.53 10.15 -4.41
C LYS A 65 -3.79 10.90 -4.86
N LYS A 66 -4.74 10.26 -5.58
CA LYS A 66 -6.03 10.91 -5.94
C LYS A 66 -6.78 11.43 -4.71
N PHE A 67 -6.73 10.65 -3.62
CA PHE A 67 -7.09 11.09 -2.28
C PHE A 67 -6.41 10.20 -1.24
N THR A 68 -6.21 10.71 -0.02
CA THR A 68 -5.74 9.92 1.12
C THR A 68 -6.83 8.97 1.59
N GLY A 69 -6.50 7.67 1.68
CA GLY A 69 -7.43 6.65 2.14
C GLY A 69 -8.05 7.00 3.49
N ARG A 70 -9.35 6.73 3.65
CA ARG A 70 -10.14 7.19 4.80
C ARG A 70 -11.20 6.18 5.17
N VAL A 71 -11.65 6.23 6.42
CA VAL A 71 -12.82 5.45 6.87
C VAL A 71 -14.08 6.16 6.40
N ILE A 72 -14.94 5.41 5.73
CA ILE A 72 -16.28 5.81 5.33
C ILE A 72 -17.23 5.28 6.39
N THR A 73 -18.11 6.15 6.90
CA THR A 73 -19.15 5.81 7.89
C THR A 73 -20.54 6.22 7.45
N THR A 74 -20.63 7.18 6.54
CA THR A 74 -21.88 7.76 6.06
C THR A 74 -21.97 7.73 4.54
N LEU A 75 -23.18 7.90 4.01
CA LEU A 75 -23.40 8.11 2.57
C LEU A 75 -22.66 9.34 2.06
N TYR A 76 -22.60 10.41 2.85
CA TYR A 76 -21.92 11.64 2.49
C TYR A 76 -20.42 11.43 2.30
N ASP A 77 -19.80 10.59 3.13
CA ASP A 77 -18.38 10.25 3.00
C ASP A 77 -18.09 9.65 1.62
N VAL A 78 -18.96 8.77 1.11
CA VAL A 78 -18.84 8.18 -0.24
C VAL A 78 -19.07 9.22 -1.31
N GLN A 79 -20.08 10.09 -1.17
CA GLN A 79 -20.39 11.15 -2.12
C GLN A 79 -19.26 12.17 -2.24
N SER A 80 -18.46 12.35 -1.18
CA SER A 80 -17.29 13.23 -1.19
C SER A 80 -16.11 12.66 -2.00
N LEU A 81 -16.13 11.37 -2.33
CA LEU A 81 -15.10 10.74 -3.16
C LEU A 81 -15.31 11.14 -4.63
N PRO A 82 -14.23 11.32 -5.41
CA PRO A 82 -14.37 11.64 -6.84
C PRO A 82 -15.14 10.55 -7.59
N SER A 83 -16.12 10.96 -8.42
CA SER A 83 -16.98 10.05 -9.18
C SER A 83 -16.18 9.07 -10.05
N ASP A 84 -16.74 7.86 -10.22
CA ASP A 84 -16.19 6.76 -11.04
C ASP A 84 -14.73 6.36 -10.72
N THR A 85 -14.24 6.72 -9.54
CA THR A 85 -12.94 6.27 -9.07
C THR A 85 -12.97 4.77 -8.80
N TYR A 86 -11.93 4.05 -9.26
CA TYR A 86 -11.69 2.66 -8.87
C TYR A 86 -11.10 2.61 -7.46
N LEU A 87 -11.73 1.82 -6.59
CA LEU A 87 -11.50 1.81 -5.16
C LEU A 87 -11.09 0.42 -4.68
N TYR A 88 -10.21 0.42 -3.67
CA TYR A 88 -10.16 -0.64 -2.68
C TYR A 88 -11.09 -0.29 -1.53
N VAL A 89 -11.88 -1.27 -1.11
CA VAL A 89 -12.67 -1.23 0.13
C VAL A 89 -12.18 -2.34 1.03
N CYS A 90 -11.71 -1.99 2.22
CA CYS A 90 -11.03 -2.88 3.16
C CYS A 90 -11.69 -2.83 4.53
N ASP A 91 -11.57 -3.92 5.30
CA ASP A 91 -11.90 -3.85 6.72
C ASP A 91 -11.03 -2.80 7.43
N CYS A 92 -11.60 -2.18 8.45
CA CYS A 92 -10.87 -1.20 9.25
C CYS A 92 -9.90 -1.91 10.18
N VAL A 93 -8.63 -1.50 10.13
CA VAL A 93 -7.58 -1.95 11.05
C VAL A 93 -7.09 -0.76 11.86
N HIS A 94 -6.91 -0.95 13.16
CA HIS A 94 -6.33 0.05 14.04
C HIS A 94 -4.83 -0.21 14.20
N PHE A 95 -4.02 0.61 13.54
CA PHE A 95 -2.56 0.56 13.66
C PHE A 95 -2.10 1.42 14.83
N MET A 96 -1.34 0.83 15.75
CA MET A 96 -0.69 1.54 16.85
C MET A 96 0.44 2.43 16.36
N SER A 97 1.21 1.93 15.38
CA SER A 97 2.32 2.64 14.75
C SER A 97 2.51 2.14 13.33
N GLU A 98 2.97 3.02 12.45
CA GLU A 98 3.21 2.73 11.04
C GLU A 98 4.65 3.09 10.68
N PHE A 99 5.34 2.13 10.06
CA PHE A 99 6.75 2.17 9.73
C PHE A 99 6.93 2.00 8.24
N ARG A 100 7.73 2.88 7.64
CA ARG A 100 8.17 2.79 6.26
C ARG A 100 9.50 2.08 6.16
N PHE A 101 9.54 0.99 5.42
CA PHE A 101 10.75 0.29 5.03
C PHE A 101 11.18 0.77 3.65
N PHE A 102 12.32 1.43 3.55
CA PHE A 102 12.94 1.81 2.30
C PHE A 102 13.72 0.62 1.75
N VAL A 103 13.39 0.18 0.53
CA VAL A 103 13.95 -1.02 -0.07
C VAL A 103 14.56 -0.66 -1.42
N GLN A 104 15.81 -1.06 -1.62
CA GLN A 104 16.53 -0.91 -2.88
C GLN A 104 17.13 -2.26 -3.26
N SER A 105 16.80 -2.76 -4.45
CA SER A 105 17.26 -4.06 -4.96
C SER A 105 17.03 -5.22 -3.97
N GLY A 106 15.83 -5.28 -3.37
CA GLY A 106 15.47 -6.29 -2.37
C GLY A 106 16.11 -6.14 -0.99
N CYS A 107 16.91 -5.10 -0.77
CA CYS A 107 17.57 -4.84 0.51
C CYS A 107 16.91 -3.67 1.25
N VAL A 108 16.61 -3.85 2.54
CA VAL A 108 16.15 -2.75 3.39
C VAL A 108 17.34 -1.82 3.66
N ILE A 109 17.23 -0.58 3.19
CA ILE A 109 18.27 0.46 3.36
C ILE A 109 17.90 1.45 4.48
N GLY A 110 16.68 1.39 4.99
CA GLY A 110 16.22 2.26 6.08
C GLY A 110 14.82 1.93 6.58
N ILE A 111 14.54 2.33 7.81
CA ILE A 111 13.24 2.21 8.45
C ILE A 111 12.90 3.56 9.08
N GLN A 112 11.69 4.07 8.87
CA GLN A 112 11.21 5.29 9.52
C GLN A 112 9.80 5.11 10.09
N CYS A 113 9.61 5.43 11.37
CA CYS A 113 8.29 5.55 11.97
C CYS A 113 7.70 6.90 11.56
N TYR A 114 6.65 6.91 10.74
CA TYR A 114 6.01 8.17 10.32
C TYR A 114 4.72 8.48 11.07
N LYS A 115 4.20 7.51 11.83
CA LYS A 115 2.99 7.68 12.65
C LYS A 115 3.01 6.73 13.84
N GLY A 116 2.65 7.22 15.02
CA GLY A 116 2.62 6.45 16.26
C GLY A 116 3.93 6.54 17.05
N ASP A 117 4.22 5.50 17.81
CA ASP A 117 5.35 5.41 18.72
C ASP A 117 6.55 4.66 18.09
N PRO A 118 7.67 5.36 17.80
CA PRO A 118 8.87 4.72 17.25
C PRO A 118 9.48 3.67 18.17
N CYS A 119 9.24 3.72 19.49
CA CYS A 119 9.75 2.71 20.44
C CYS A 119 9.19 1.30 20.16
N LEU A 120 8.07 1.21 19.44
CA LEU A 120 7.44 -0.06 19.05
C LEU A 120 8.11 -0.74 17.84
N GLN A 121 9.13 -0.13 17.22
CA GLN A 121 9.82 -0.73 16.07
C GLN A 121 10.37 -2.14 16.39
N SER A 122 10.86 -2.35 17.61
CA SER A 122 11.38 -3.64 18.07
C SER A 122 10.34 -4.76 18.11
N LYS A 123 9.04 -4.42 18.03
CA LYS A 123 7.92 -5.36 18.03
C LYS A 123 7.48 -5.80 16.63
N LEU A 124 8.08 -5.24 15.57
CA LEU A 124 7.79 -5.65 14.20
C LEU A 124 8.31 -7.07 13.96
N ASN A 125 7.48 -7.89 13.32
CA ASN A 125 7.87 -9.21 12.88
C ASN A 125 8.69 -9.10 11.57
N MET A 126 10.01 -9.02 11.73
CA MET A 126 10.95 -8.90 10.60
C MET A 126 10.93 -10.10 9.67
N VAL A 127 10.49 -11.29 10.12
CA VAL A 127 10.33 -12.46 9.26
C VAL A 127 9.20 -12.25 8.25
N ILE A 128 8.08 -11.66 8.68
CA ILE A 128 6.96 -11.33 7.79
C ILE A 128 7.38 -10.28 6.77
N ILE A 129 8.08 -9.22 7.20
CA ILE A 129 8.57 -8.16 6.32
C ILE A 129 9.54 -8.72 5.28
N LYS A 130 10.49 -9.58 5.70
CA LYS A 130 11.44 -10.23 4.79
C LYS A 130 10.73 -11.10 3.75
N LYS A 131 9.75 -11.90 4.18
CA LYS A 131 8.93 -12.71 3.26
C LYS A 131 8.15 -11.85 2.26
N ALA A 132 7.61 -10.71 2.69
CA ALA A 132 6.91 -9.79 1.79
C ALA A 132 7.84 -9.20 0.72
N ILE A 133 9.06 -8.83 1.09
CA ILE A 133 10.10 -8.40 0.15
C ILE A 133 10.43 -9.54 -0.80
N ASP A 134 10.69 -10.75 -0.30
CA ASP A 134 11.07 -11.90 -1.14
C ASP A 134 9.98 -12.29 -2.15
N ASP A 135 8.71 -12.25 -1.74
CA ASP A 135 7.58 -12.50 -2.62
C ASP A 135 7.46 -11.44 -3.71
N LEU A 136 7.70 -10.16 -3.39
CA LEU A 136 7.66 -9.08 -4.37
C LEU A 136 8.85 -9.20 -5.34
N GLU A 137 10.07 -9.43 -4.84
CA GLU A 137 11.29 -9.60 -5.64
C GLU A 137 11.24 -10.82 -6.59
N SER A 138 10.48 -11.85 -6.19
CA SER A 138 10.26 -13.05 -7.00
C SER A 138 9.11 -12.90 -8.01
N SER A 139 8.46 -11.74 -8.05
CA SER A 139 7.27 -11.48 -8.87
C SER A 139 7.58 -10.53 -10.05
N PRO A 140 6.67 -10.44 -11.05
CA PRO A 140 6.77 -9.42 -12.10
C PRO A 140 6.48 -7.99 -11.59
N TYR A 141 6.05 -7.81 -10.34
CA TYR A 141 5.74 -6.50 -9.75
C TYR A 141 6.94 -5.82 -9.09
N LYS A 142 8.12 -6.47 -9.10
CA LYS A 142 9.33 -5.88 -8.55
C LYS A 142 9.72 -4.60 -9.29
N THR A 143 10.35 -3.70 -8.54
CA THR A 143 10.97 -2.48 -9.05
C THR A 143 12.32 -2.32 -8.40
N ALA A 144 13.23 -1.56 -9.02
CA ALA A 144 14.59 -1.37 -8.53
C ALA A 144 14.63 -0.74 -7.13
N ALA A 145 13.60 0.02 -6.77
CA ALA A 145 13.45 0.63 -5.47
C ALA A 145 11.98 0.97 -5.17
N TYR A 146 11.60 0.83 -3.90
CA TYR A 146 10.25 1.06 -3.40
C TYR A 146 10.26 1.25 -1.87
N ALA A 147 9.10 1.56 -1.32
CA ALA A 147 8.87 1.47 0.12
C ALA A 147 7.69 0.56 0.45
N LEU A 148 7.83 -0.17 1.56
CA LEU A 148 6.76 -0.95 2.16
C LEU A 148 6.39 -0.31 3.49
N ASP A 149 5.14 0.10 3.62
CA ASP A 149 4.61 0.59 4.89
C ASP A 149 3.97 -0.59 5.63
N PHE A 150 4.47 -0.87 6.83
CA PHE A 150 3.93 -1.88 7.73
C PHE A 150 3.47 -1.22 9.02
N GLY A 151 2.36 -1.71 9.55
CA GLY A 151 1.79 -1.24 10.79
C GLY A 151 1.75 -2.33 11.84
N LEU A 152 1.92 -1.92 13.09
CA LEU A 152 1.78 -2.78 14.26
C LEU A 152 0.34 -2.73 14.78
N VAL A 153 -0.26 -3.90 15.00
CA VAL A 153 -1.61 -4.06 15.55
C VAL A 153 -1.50 -4.87 16.84
N SER A 154 -2.22 -4.48 17.88
CA SER A 154 -2.24 -5.23 19.15
C SER A 154 -3.50 -6.09 19.28
N HIS A 155 -3.32 -7.31 19.79
CA HIS A 155 -4.37 -8.26 20.14
C HIS A 155 -5.07 -7.95 21.48
N THR A 156 -4.55 -7.01 22.26
CA THR A 156 -5.10 -6.68 23.59
C THR A 156 -6.15 -5.57 23.57
N TYR A 157 -6.54 -5.07 22.39
CA TYR A 157 -7.66 -4.14 22.29
C TYR A 157 -8.99 -4.90 22.39
N LYS A 158 -9.30 -5.35 23.61
CA LYS A 158 -10.65 -5.73 24.04
C LYS A 158 -11.09 -4.76 25.13
N SER A 159 -12.38 -4.46 25.14
CA SER A 159 -13.07 -3.50 26.02
C SER A 159 -12.66 -3.61 27.49
N GLU A 160 -12.92 -2.54 28.25
CA GLU A 160 -12.62 -2.33 29.69
C GLU A 160 -12.97 -3.52 30.63
N ASP A 161 -13.72 -4.52 30.16
CA ASP A 161 -14.17 -5.71 30.91
C ASP A 161 -13.42 -7.02 30.57
N SER A 162 -12.35 -6.99 29.77
CA SER A 162 -11.66 -8.23 29.36
C SER A 162 -10.47 -8.57 30.25
N VAL A 163 -10.62 -9.65 31.02
CA VAL A 163 -9.59 -10.29 31.84
C VAL A 163 -8.30 -10.50 31.03
N THR A 164 -7.21 -9.95 31.55
CA THR A 164 -5.84 -10.14 31.08
C THR A 164 -5.47 -11.62 31.14
N THR A 165 -5.40 -12.28 29.99
CA THR A 165 -4.73 -13.58 29.88
C THR A 165 -3.22 -13.35 30.04
N ASP A 166 -2.54 -14.12 30.89
CA ASP A 166 -1.08 -14.10 31.02
C ASP A 166 -0.43 -14.55 29.70
N TYR A 167 -0.18 -13.60 28.79
CA TYR A 167 0.61 -13.85 27.59
C TYR A 167 2.07 -14.02 28.01
N LYS A 168 2.52 -15.28 28.06
CA LYS A 168 3.90 -15.66 28.36
C LYS A 168 4.92 -15.19 27.30
N ASP A 169 4.44 -14.65 26.18
CA ASP A 169 5.26 -14.10 25.11
C ASP A 169 4.69 -12.75 24.65
N VAL A 170 5.34 -11.67 25.04
CA VAL A 170 4.92 -10.29 24.72
C VAL A 170 4.91 -10.03 23.22
N ASP A 171 5.72 -10.76 22.44
CA ASP A 171 5.79 -10.57 20.99
C ASP A 171 4.61 -11.24 20.27
N SER A 172 3.93 -12.21 20.91
CA SER A 172 2.66 -12.78 20.42
C SER A 172 1.46 -11.83 20.56
N LEU A 173 1.64 -10.68 21.23
CA LEU A 173 0.60 -9.66 21.40
C LEU A 173 0.42 -8.76 20.19
N PHE A 174 1.34 -8.81 19.23
CA PHE A 174 1.35 -7.91 18.09
C PHE A 174 1.37 -8.64 16.76
N ASP A 175 0.57 -8.12 15.82
CA ASP A 175 0.66 -8.47 14.42
C ASP A 175 1.34 -7.35 13.63
N THR A 176 2.11 -7.74 12.61
CA THR A 176 2.71 -6.84 11.64
C THR A 176 1.97 -6.99 10.31
N LEU A 177 1.21 -5.98 9.93
CA LEU A 177 0.36 -6.01 8.74
C LEU A 177 0.78 -4.94 7.74
N LEU A 178 0.66 -5.24 6.45
CA LEU A 178 0.96 -4.30 5.37
C LEU A 178 -0.07 -3.18 5.33
N VAL A 179 0.40 -1.94 5.36
CA VAL A 179 -0.39 -0.72 5.19
C VAL A 179 -0.48 -0.34 3.72
N GLU A 180 0.65 -0.32 2.99
CA GLU A 180 0.72 -0.07 1.55
C GLU A 180 2.12 -0.36 0.97
N TRP A 181 2.16 -0.59 -0.34
CA TRP A 181 3.37 -0.48 -1.15
C TRP A 181 3.40 0.89 -1.86
N ASN A 182 4.59 1.48 -1.94
CA ASN A 182 4.83 2.76 -2.61
C ASN A 182 6.00 2.65 -3.58
N ASP A 183 5.80 3.02 -4.85
CA ASP A 183 6.89 3.10 -5.81
C ASP A 183 7.86 4.26 -5.48
N ALA A 184 9.17 4.01 -5.61
CA ALA A 184 10.18 5.02 -5.35
C ALA A 184 10.07 6.28 -6.20
N TYR A 185 9.47 6.25 -7.40
CA TYR A 185 9.42 7.45 -8.26
C TYR A 185 8.71 8.66 -7.61
N SER A 186 7.87 8.46 -6.58
CA SER A 186 7.18 9.55 -5.86
C SER A 186 7.07 9.38 -4.34
N LEU A 187 8.12 8.85 -3.71
CA LEU A 187 8.17 8.62 -2.25
C LEU A 187 8.34 9.89 -1.43
N GLY A 188 7.73 9.93 -0.24
CA GLY A 188 8.11 10.87 0.82
C GLY A 188 9.29 10.30 1.64
N SER A 189 10.22 11.16 2.06
CA SER A 189 11.45 10.74 2.76
C SER A 189 11.26 10.47 4.25
N TYR A 190 10.28 11.09 4.91
CA TYR A 190 10.01 10.95 6.36
C TYR A 190 11.27 10.99 7.26
N GLY A 191 12.20 11.89 6.96
CA GLY A 191 13.44 12.05 7.74
C GLY A 191 14.54 11.03 7.43
N PHE A 192 14.37 10.19 6.40
CA PHE A 192 15.42 9.30 5.91
C PHE A 192 16.61 10.08 5.34
N SER A 193 17.80 9.47 5.42
CA SER A 193 19.06 10.05 4.93
C SER A 193 18.91 10.54 3.49
N SER A 194 19.24 11.81 3.25
CA SER A 194 19.13 12.44 1.92
C SER A 194 19.95 11.72 0.86
N GLN A 195 21.12 11.18 1.23
CA GLN A 195 21.98 10.42 0.34
C GLN A 195 21.29 9.13 -0.11
N HIS A 196 20.91 8.28 0.85
CA HIS A 196 20.25 6.99 0.54
C HIS A 196 18.90 7.19 -0.16
N TYR A 197 18.15 8.23 0.23
CA TYR A 197 16.90 8.58 -0.43
C TYR A 197 17.13 8.98 -1.89
N THR A 198 18.14 9.81 -2.16
CA THR A 198 18.51 10.22 -3.53
C THR A 198 18.93 9.02 -4.38
N ASP A 199 19.80 8.16 -3.84
CA ASP A 199 20.29 6.97 -4.55
C ASP A 199 19.13 6.03 -4.94
N MET A 200 18.17 5.86 -4.03
CA MET A 200 16.97 5.07 -4.26
C MET A 200 16.08 5.66 -5.37
N LEU A 201 15.87 6.98 -5.37
CA LEU A 201 15.13 7.65 -6.45
C LEU A 201 15.84 7.46 -7.80
N ILE A 202 17.16 7.65 -7.84
CA ILE A 202 17.96 7.50 -9.06
C ILE A 202 17.85 6.07 -9.59
N ALA A 203 18.00 5.06 -8.73
CA ALA A 203 17.90 3.66 -9.12
C ALA A 203 16.56 3.35 -9.82
N ARG A 204 15.46 3.88 -9.25
CA ARG A 204 14.13 3.70 -9.85
C ARG A 204 13.95 4.46 -11.17
N TRP A 205 14.40 5.71 -11.25
CA TRP A 205 14.32 6.49 -12.49
C TRP A 205 15.17 5.90 -13.63
N GLN A 206 16.32 5.30 -13.31
CA GLN A 206 17.15 4.59 -14.29
C GLN A 206 16.46 3.32 -14.82
N GLU A 207 15.74 2.58 -13.98
CA GLU A 207 14.91 1.45 -14.41
C GLU A 207 13.79 1.92 -15.36
N VAL A 208 13.06 2.97 -14.98
CA VAL A 208 12.01 3.58 -15.83
C VAL A 208 12.57 4.01 -17.19
N ALA A 209 13.70 4.72 -17.21
CA ALA A 209 14.31 5.21 -18.44
C ALA A 209 14.72 4.06 -19.37
N ARG A 210 15.31 2.98 -18.83
CA ARG A 210 15.68 1.79 -19.61
C ARG A 210 14.45 1.10 -20.24
N HIS A 211 13.35 0.99 -19.49
CA HIS A 211 12.11 0.43 -20.04
C HIS A 211 11.57 1.28 -21.19
N VAL A 212 11.53 2.61 -21.04
CA VAL A 212 11.09 3.53 -22.10
C VAL A 212 11.95 3.40 -23.36
N GLN A 213 13.27 3.37 -23.22
CA GLN A 213 14.20 3.20 -24.35
C GLN A 213 13.98 1.87 -25.09
N HIS A 214 13.80 0.78 -24.34
CA HIS A 214 13.57 -0.54 -24.93
C HIS A 214 12.28 -0.57 -25.76
N ILE A 215 11.20 0.06 -25.27
CA ILE A 215 9.93 0.17 -25.98
C ILE A 215 10.09 1.01 -27.26
N SER A 216 10.83 2.11 -27.21
CA SER A 216 11.08 2.98 -28.36
C SER A 216 11.88 2.31 -29.47
N GLN A 217 12.71 1.31 -29.16
CA GLN A 217 13.49 0.55 -30.15
C GLN A 217 12.71 -0.61 -30.80
N GLN A 218 11.57 -1.00 -30.22
CA GLN A 218 10.71 -2.09 -30.71
C GLN A 218 9.50 -1.63 -31.53
N ASN A 219 9.26 -0.32 -31.63
CA ASN A 219 8.21 0.29 -32.46
C ASN A 219 8.84 1.07 -33.62
#